data_AF-A0A150S913-F1
#
_entry.id   AF-A0A150S913-F1
#
_cell.length_a   1.000
_cell.length_b   1.000
_cell.length_c   1.000
_cell.angle_alpha   90.00
_cell.angle_beta   90.00
_cell.angle_gamma   90.00
#
_symmetry.space_group_name_H-M   'P 1'
#
loop_
_entity.id
_entity.type
_entity.pdbx_description
1 polymer ?
#
loop_
_entity_poly.entity_id
_entity_poly.type
_entity_poly.pdbx_seq_one_letter_code
_entity_poly.pdbx_strand_id
1 'polypeptide(L)'
;MNHSGANQATTIGPPRALRARLCAALSLSFALSALASCSVLVEQRDEQCAADADCARFPGARCDPGAHVCVPADGAPTGACDGGGGCHGCTPTTNEQLLNACTDAACRPFDNRRLGNLRDGGLPPLPETGAGGGR
;
A
#
# COMPACT_ATOMS: atom_id res chain seq x y z
N MET A 1 59.54 41.54 42.38
CA MET A 1 59.14 42.09 41.06
C MET A 1 59.07 40.93 40.07
N ASN A 2 58.01 40.94 39.24
CA ASN A 2 57.79 40.12 38.03
C ASN A 2 57.22 38.70 38.29
N HIS A 3 56.23 38.18 37.56
CA HIS A 3 55.27 38.74 36.60
C HIS A 3 54.15 37.69 36.38
N SER A 4 52.96 38.18 36.08
CA SER A 4 51.79 37.48 35.53
C SER A 4 52.10 36.51 34.37
N GLY A 5 51.21 35.53 34.18
CA GLY A 5 51.13 34.77 32.93
C GLY A 5 49.88 33.89 32.85
N ALA A 6 48.71 34.50 32.60
CA ALA A 6 47.49 33.78 32.26
C ALA A 6 47.56 33.33 30.77
N ASN A 7 47.42 32.04 30.51
CA ASN A 7 47.32 31.49 29.16
C ASN A 7 45.88 31.58 28.66
N GLN A 8 45.64 32.37 27.62
CA GLN A 8 44.38 32.40 26.88
C GLN A 8 44.45 31.38 25.73
N ALA A 9 43.57 30.37 25.77
CA ALA A 9 43.38 29.44 24.66
C ALA A 9 42.53 30.10 23.58
N THR A 10 43.08 30.25 22.37
CA THR A 10 42.39 30.80 21.20
C THR A 10 41.66 29.68 20.46
N THR A 11 40.33 29.69 20.47
CA THR A 11 39.50 28.74 19.71
C THR A 11 39.42 29.17 18.25
N ILE A 12 40.10 28.46 17.35
CA ILE A 12 40.07 28.72 15.90
C ILE A 12 38.77 28.10 15.33
N GLY A 13 37.83 28.95 14.94
CA GLY A 13 36.58 28.52 14.28
C GLY A 13 36.78 28.21 12.79
N PRO A 14 36.05 27.23 12.22
CA PRO A 14 36.24 26.81 10.83
C PRO A 14 35.76 27.88 9.83
N PRO A 15 36.35 27.92 8.62
CA PRO A 15 36.07 28.94 7.61
C PRO A 15 34.62 28.86 7.11
N ARG A 16 33.99 30.03 6.94
CA ARG A 16 32.57 30.21 6.55
C ARG A 16 32.15 29.42 5.30
N ALA A 17 33.07 29.21 4.36
CA ALA A 17 32.82 28.43 3.14
C ALA A 17 32.57 26.93 3.40
N LEU A 18 33.19 26.38 4.45
CA LEU A 18 33.03 24.97 4.82
C LEU A 18 31.64 24.72 5.44
N ARG A 19 31.15 25.68 6.24
CA ARG A 19 29.80 25.64 6.83
C ARG A 19 28.70 25.68 5.77
N ALA A 20 28.85 26.52 4.74
CA ALA A 20 27.86 26.61 3.66
C ALA A 20 27.76 25.31 2.84
N ARG A 21 28.90 24.65 2.55
CA ARG A 21 28.93 23.38 1.83
C ARG A 21 28.38 22.21 2.66
N LEU A 22 28.67 22.17 3.96
CA LEU A 22 28.08 21.17 4.86
C LEU A 22 26.57 21.34 4.98
N CYS A 23 26.06 22.58 5.14
CA CYS A 23 24.62 22.81 5.21
C CYS A 23 23.89 22.42 3.92
N ALA A 24 24.48 22.71 2.75
CA ALA A 24 23.92 22.31 1.45
C ALA A 24 23.92 20.79 1.24
N ALA A 25 24.94 20.08 1.71
CA ALA A 25 24.99 18.62 1.64
C ALA A 25 23.97 17.95 2.59
N LEU A 26 23.79 18.52 3.79
CA LEU A 26 22.80 18.07 4.77
C LEU A 26 21.36 18.28 4.26
N SER A 27 21.06 19.41 3.64
CA SER A 27 19.72 19.68 3.10
C SER A 27 19.38 18.79 1.88
N LEU A 28 20.35 18.51 1.01
CA LEU A 28 20.16 17.60 -0.12
C LEU A 28 19.90 16.15 0.33
N SER A 29 20.59 15.71 1.39
CA SER A 29 20.41 14.35 1.95
C SER A 29 19.03 14.17 2.55
N PHE A 30 18.51 15.17 3.29
CA PHE A 30 17.18 15.12 3.89
C PHE A 30 16.07 15.07 2.82
N ALA A 31 16.24 15.80 1.72
CA ALA A 31 15.29 15.80 0.60
C ALA A 31 15.23 14.45 -0.12
N LEU A 32 16.36 13.75 -0.31
CA LEU A 32 16.37 12.42 -0.91
C LEU A 32 15.69 11.36 -0.03
N SER A 33 15.87 11.44 1.31
CA SER A 33 15.24 10.49 2.24
C SER A 33 13.71 10.60 2.29
N ALA A 34 13.15 11.80 2.10
CA ALA A 34 11.70 12.02 2.14
C ALA A 34 10.95 11.43 0.92
N LEU A 35 11.65 11.22 -0.20
CA LEU A 35 11.06 10.60 -1.40
C LEU A 35 11.06 9.07 -1.32
N ALA A 36 12.05 8.47 -0.66
CA ALA A 36 12.14 7.01 -0.52
C ALA A 36 11.21 6.42 0.55
N SER A 37 10.74 7.21 1.51
CA SER A 37 9.89 6.71 2.61
C SER A 37 8.48 6.28 2.17
N CYS A 38 7.98 6.79 1.05
CA CYS A 38 6.60 6.52 0.62
C CYS A 38 6.44 5.18 -0.09
N SER A 39 7.52 4.59 -0.63
CA SER A 39 7.46 3.30 -1.33
C SER A 39 7.76 2.11 -0.41
N VAL A 40 8.58 2.30 0.63
CA VAL A 40 8.98 1.23 1.56
C VAL A 40 7.82 0.78 2.46
N LEU A 41 6.88 1.68 2.78
CA LEU A 41 5.73 1.40 3.65
C LEU A 41 4.61 0.57 2.99
N VAL A 42 4.63 0.42 1.66
CA VAL A 42 3.68 -0.42 0.92
C VAL A 42 4.24 -1.83 0.76
N GLU A 43 5.50 -1.97 0.35
CA GLU A 43 6.17 -3.27 0.17
C GLU A 43 6.27 -4.06 1.49
N GLN A 44 6.49 -3.40 2.63
CA GLN A 44 6.55 -4.07 3.95
C GLN A 44 5.20 -4.57 4.47
N ARG A 45 4.07 -4.24 3.82
CA ARG A 45 2.75 -4.73 4.25
C ARG A 45 2.38 -6.09 3.65
N ASP A 46 3.10 -6.57 2.64
CA ASP A 46 2.81 -7.86 2.02
C ASP A 46 3.39 -9.03 2.84
N GLU A 47 4.48 -8.82 3.57
CA GLU A 47 5.04 -9.82 4.48
C GLU A 47 4.39 -9.76 5.88
N GLN A 48 3.46 -10.68 6.14
CA GLN A 48 2.81 -10.85 7.43
C GLN A 48 3.57 -11.78 8.38
N CYS A 49 4.45 -12.63 7.87
CA CYS A 49 5.22 -13.60 8.67
C CYS A 49 6.56 -13.99 8.03
N ALA A 50 7.54 -14.31 8.89
CA ALA A 50 8.77 -15.01 8.54
C ALA A 50 8.78 -16.46 9.07
N ALA A 51 8.04 -16.72 10.15
CA ALA A 51 7.89 -18.04 10.75
C ALA A 51 6.49 -18.24 11.36
N ASP A 52 6.11 -19.49 11.64
CA ASP A 52 4.80 -19.84 12.23
C ASP A 52 4.51 -19.10 13.54
N ALA A 53 5.55 -18.76 14.31
CA ALA A 53 5.44 -18.01 15.55
C ALA A 53 4.83 -16.61 15.35
N ASP A 54 5.06 -15.99 14.19
CA ASP A 54 4.51 -14.67 13.86
C ASP A 54 2.99 -14.73 13.67
N CYS A 55 2.47 -15.90 13.29
CA CYS A 55 1.06 -16.18 13.10
C CYS A 55 0.34 -16.61 14.39
N ALA A 56 1.02 -16.64 15.55
CA ALA A 56 0.44 -17.10 16.82
C ALA A 56 -0.80 -16.33 17.27
N ARG A 57 -1.02 -15.11 16.73
CA ARG A 57 -2.23 -14.31 16.95
C ARG A 57 -3.48 -14.95 16.32
N PHE A 58 -3.31 -15.77 15.30
CA PHE A 58 -4.38 -16.45 14.57
C PHE A 58 -4.38 -17.93 14.98
N PRO A 59 -5.35 -18.38 15.79
CA PRO A 59 -5.42 -19.78 16.23
C PRO A 59 -5.45 -20.73 15.03
N GLY A 60 -4.50 -21.66 15.00
CA GLY A 60 -4.38 -22.63 13.91
C GLY A 60 -3.84 -22.05 12.60
N ALA A 61 -3.16 -20.91 12.60
CA ALA A 61 -2.44 -20.40 11.43
C ALA A 61 -0.96 -20.80 11.45
N ARG A 62 -0.38 -20.91 10.24
CA ARG A 62 1.05 -21.12 9.97
C ARG A 62 1.53 -20.09 8.94
N CYS A 63 2.83 -19.91 8.83
CA CYS A 63 3.41 -19.04 7.82
C CYS A 63 3.52 -19.78 6.48
N ASP A 64 3.01 -19.19 5.39
CA ASP A 64 3.34 -19.64 4.03
C ASP A 64 4.69 -19.02 3.63
N PRO A 65 5.77 -19.82 3.46
CA PRO A 65 7.09 -19.28 3.13
C PRO A 65 7.21 -18.76 1.69
N GLY A 66 6.24 -19.04 0.82
CA GLY A 66 6.20 -18.53 -0.55
C GLY A 66 5.49 -17.18 -0.66
N ALA A 67 4.43 -16.99 0.13
CA ALA A 67 3.64 -15.76 0.14
C ALA A 67 3.98 -14.82 1.30
N HIS A 68 4.72 -15.28 2.31
CA HIS A 68 4.98 -14.58 3.58
C HIS A 68 3.70 -14.13 4.30
N VAL A 69 2.61 -14.90 4.16
CA VAL A 69 1.28 -14.60 4.72
C VAL A 69 0.86 -15.69 5.71
N CYS A 70 0.13 -15.31 6.76
CA CYS A 70 -0.44 -16.28 7.71
C CYS A 70 -1.66 -16.98 7.09
N VAL A 71 -1.56 -18.30 6.91
CA VAL A 71 -2.62 -19.15 6.34
C VAL A 71 -3.08 -20.19 7.37
N PRO A 72 -4.31 -20.71 7.30
CA PRO A 72 -4.74 -21.80 8.15
C PRO A 72 -3.83 -23.05 7.99
N ALA A 73 -3.39 -23.63 9.11
CA ALA A 73 -2.49 -24.78 9.18
C ALA A 73 -3.13 -26.08 8.66
N ASP A 74 -4.46 -26.16 8.67
CA ASP A 74 -5.18 -27.30 8.07
C ASP A 74 -5.26 -27.18 6.53
N GLY A 75 -4.61 -26.15 5.96
CA GLY A 75 -5.10 -25.47 4.79
C GLY A 75 -6.44 -24.81 5.14
N ALA A 76 -6.82 -23.72 4.46
CA ALA A 76 -8.23 -23.73 4.11
C ALA A 76 -8.45 -25.09 3.43
N PRO A 77 -9.51 -25.88 3.72
CA PRO A 77 -9.85 -26.95 2.82
C PRO A 77 -9.82 -26.28 1.47
N THR A 78 -8.91 -26.71 0.58
CA THR A 78 -9.04 -26.35 -0.81
C THR A 78 -10.41 -26.89 -1.10
N GLY A 79 -11.43 -26.04 -1.04
CA GLY A 79 -12.74 -26.44 -1.46
C GLY A 79 -12.49 -27.01 -2.83
N ALA A 80 -13.17 -28.08 -3.21
CA ALA A 80 -13.04 -28.61 -4.59
C ALA A 80 -13.27 -27.52 -5.68
N CYS A 81 -13.68 -26.33 -5.23
CA CYS A 81 -14.02 -25.12 -5.92
C CYS A 81 -13.02 -23.96 -5.72
N ASP A 82 -11.79 -24.15 -5.24
CA ASP A 82 -10.79 -23.07 -5.24
C ASP A 82 -10.04 -23.07 -6.58
N GLY A 83 -10.28 -22.04 -7.39
CA GLY A 83 -9.63 -21.85 -8.67
C GLY A 83 -8.35 -21.01 -8.57
N GLY A 84 -7.57 -21.04 -9.65
CA GLY A 84 -6.32 -20.29 -9.73
C GLY A 84 -6.54 -18.79 -9.48
N GLY A 85 -5.72 -18.19 -8.62
CA GLY A 85 -5.85 -16.76 -8.26
C GLY A 85 -6.88 -16.46 -7.16
N GLY A 86 -7.37 -17.47 -6.43
CA GLY A 86 -8.27 -17.28 -5.29
C GLY A 86 -9.74 -17.07 -5.66
N CYS A 87 -10.12 -17.39 -6.90
CA CYS A 87 -11.50 -17.35 -7.36
C CYS A 87 -12.25 -18.67 -7.07
N HIS A 88 -13.57 -18.66 -7.14
CA HIS A 88 -14.43 -19.82 -6.96
C HIS A 88 -14.60 -20.59 -8.29
N GLY A 89 -14.04 -21.80 -8.38
CA GLY A 89 -13.99 -22.64 -9.58
C GLY A 89 -15.16 -23.61 -9.80
N CYS A 90 -16.11 -23.73 -8.87
CA CYS A 90 -17.32 -24.55 -9.07
C CYS A 90 -18.51 -23.71 -9.58
N THR A 91 -19.59 -24.39 -9.95
CA THR A 91 -20.89 -23.74 -10.21
C THR A 91 -21.37 -23.02 -8.95
N PRO A 92 -21.55 -21.68 -8.99
CA PRO A 92 -22.02 -20.93 -7.85
C PRO A 92 -23.46 -21.28 -7.45
N THR A 93 -23.71 -21.38 -6.15
CA THR A 93 -25.04 -21.56 -5.54
C THR A 93 -25.44 -20.42 -4.61
N THR A 94 -24.51 -19.51 -4.29
CA THR A 94 -24.78 -18.27 -3.53
C THR A 94 -24.29 -17.04 -4.30
N ASN A 95 -24.74 -15.86 -3.86
CA ASN A 95 -24.31 -14.59 -4.47
C ASN A 95 -22.82 -14.33 -4.27
N GLU A 96 -22.27 -14.68 -3.11
CA GLU A 96 -20.85 -14.53 -2.80
C GLU A 96 -20.02 -15.42 -3.74
N GLN A 97 -20.45 -16.66 -3.96
CA GLN A 97 -19.79 -17.56 -4.91
C GLN A 97 -19.85 -17.04 -6.34
N LEU A 98 -20.98 -16.44 -6.74
CA LEU A 98 -21.17 -15.88 -8.08
C LEU A 98 -20.25 -14.68 -8.33
N LEU A 99 -20.13 -13.79 -7.33
CA LEU A 99 -19.27 -12.60 -7.41
C LEU A 99 -17.78 -12.94 -7.40
N ASN A 100 -17.41 -14.06 -6.77
CA ASN A 100 -16.03 -14.54 -6.71
C ASN A 100 -15.73 -15.63 -7.74
N ALA A 101 -16.66 -15.96 -8.64
CA ALA A 101 -16.50 -17.04 -9.60
C ALA A 101 -15.30 -16.80 -10.53
N CYS A 102 -14.54 -17.85 -10.82
CA CYS A 102 -13.49 -17.79 -11.82
C CYS A 102 -14.10 -17.44 -13.18
N THR A 103 -13.50 -16.45 -13.85
CA THR A 103 -13.94 -16.01 -15.17
C THR A 103 -12.79 -16.15 -16.17
N ASP A 104 -13.12 -16.57 -17.39
CA ASP A 104 -12.25 -16.51 -18.56
C ASP A 104 -12.43 -15.19 -19.33
N ALA A 105 -13.19 -14.24 -18.78
CA ALA A 105 -13.43 -12.96 -19.40
C ALA A 105 -12.12 -12.21 -19.63
N ALA A 106 -11.84 -11.90 -20.90
CA ALA A 106 -10.77 -10.99 -21.24
C ALA A 106 -11.10 -9.59 -20.70
N CYS A 107 -10.13 -8.93 -20.05
CA CYS A 107 -10.22 -7.53 -19.68
C CYS A 107 -10.25 -6.66 -20.94
N ARG A 108 -11.44 -6.48 -21.53
CA ARG A 108 -11.64 -5.60 -22.67
C ARG A 108 -11.97 -4.19 -22.18
N PRO A 109 -11.24 -3.16 -22.62
CA PRO A 109 -11.61 -1.77 -22.36
C PRO A 109 -13.07 -1.54 -22.75
N PHE A 110 -13.81 -0.84 -21.89
CA PHE A 110 -15.19 -0.50 -22.16
C PHE A 110 -15.26 0.52 -23.31
N ASP A 111 -16.07 0.24 -24.34
CA ASP A 111 -16.29 1.16 -25.45
C ASP A 111 -17.24 2.29 -25.03
N ASN A 112 -16.67 3.43 -24.66
CA ASN A 112 -17.42 4.63 -24.26
C ASN A 112 -18.35 5.15 -25.36
N ARG A 113 -18.17 4.76 -26.63
CA ARG A 113 -19.11 5.12 -27.72
C ARG A 113 -20.47 4.43 -27.57
N ARG A 114 -20.56 3.37 -26.75
CA ARG A 114 -21.82 2.70 -26.40
C ARG A 114 -22.67 3.53 -25.44
N LEU A 115 -22.10 4.54 -24.79
CA LEU A 115 -22.83 5.42 -23.88
C LEU A 115 -23.63 6.47 -24.67
N GLY A 116 -24.71 6.03 -25.32
CA GLY A 116 -25.57 6.92 -26.11
C GLY A 116 -26.28 8.02 -25.32
N ASN A 117 -26.35 7.88 -23.99
CA ASN A 117 -27.05 8.81 -23.09
C ASN A 117 -26.12 9.81 -22.39
N LEU A 118 -24.80 9.73 -22.59
CA LEU A 118 -23.87 10.77 -22.12
C LEU A 118 -23.80 11.86 -23.19
N ARG A 119 -24.84 12.69 -23.28
CA ARG A 119 -24.72 13.98 -23.97
C ARG A 119 -23.78 14.83 -23.12
N ASP A 120 -22.58 15.08 -23.65
CA ASP A 120 -21.59 16.03 -23.11
C ASP A 120 -20.79 15.54 -21.88
N GLY A 121 -20.75 14.22 -21.63
CA GLY A 121 -19.92 13.64 -20.56
C GLY A 121 -20.52 13.70 -19.15
N GLY A 122 -21.76 14.21 -19.02
CA GLY A 122 -22.51 14.23 -17.77
C GLY A 122 -23.49 13.07 -17.65
N LEU A 123 -23.64 12.54 -16.44
CA LEU A 123 -24.81 11.71 -16.08
C LEU A 123 -26.07 12.58 -16.15
N PRO A 124 -27.22 12.07 -16.62
CA PRO A 124 -28.50 12.75 -16.46
C PRO A 124 -28.69 13.15 -15.00
N PRO A 125 -29.32 14.30 -14.71
CA PRO A 125 -29.61 14.69 -13.34
C PRO A 125 -30.40 13.57 -12.67
N LEU A 126 -29.99 13.21 -11.45
CA LEU A 126 -30.79 12.30 -10.63
C LEU A 126 -32.18 12.91 -10.47
N PRO A 127 -33.25 12.10 -10.49
CA PRO A 127 -34.57 12.61 -10.17
C PRO A 127 -34.51 13.29 -8.80
N GLU A 128 -34.97 14.54 -8.74
CA GLU A 128 -35.20 15.25 -7.49
C GLU A 128 -36.01 14.32 -6.58
N THR A 129 -35.51 14.02 -5.38
CA THR A 129 -36.25 13.27 -4.35
C THR A 129 -37.47 14.10 -3.96
N GLY A 130 -38.54 14.01 -4.76
CA GLY A 130 -39.70 14.89 -4.67
C GLY A 130 -40.68 14.77 -5.83
N ALA A 131 -40.28 14.27 -7.00
CA ALA A 131 -41.18 14.08 -8.14
C ALA A 131 -41.40 12.60 -8.48
N GLY A 132 -41.77 11.81 -7.47
CA GLY A 132 -42.21 10.43 -7.61
C GLY A 132 -43.41 10.20 -6.70
N GLY A 133 -44.55 10.77 -7.09
CA GLY A 133 -45.86 10.45 -6.50
C GLY A 133 -46.17 8.97 -6.70
N GLY A 134 -46.87 8.39 -5.72
CA GLY A 134 -47.11 6.96 -5.63
C GLY A 134 -47.85 6.34 -6.81
N ARG A 135 -47.64 5.02 -6.95
CA ARG A 135 -48.64 3.98 -6.68
C ARG A 135 -47.93 2.68 -6.35
#